data_AF-A0A934VLK0-F1
#
_entry.id   AF-A0A934VLK0-F1
#
_cell.length_a   1.000
_cell.length_b   1.000
_cell.length_c   1.000
_cell.angle_alpha   90.00
_cell.angle_beta   90.00
_cell.angle_gamma   90.00
#
_symmetry.space_group_name_H-M   'P 1'
#
loop_
_entity.id
_entity.type
_entity.pdbx_description
1 polymer ?
#
loop_
_entity_poly.entity_id
_entity_poly.type
_entity_poly.pdbx_seq_one_letter_code
_entity_poly.pdbx_strand_id
1 'polypeptide(L)'
;MRLSSLLLALVLLTCLPSCSLVPAQIKRMAHSNDHALAHSEEGALLQLALSEDEEADHALAHFVEKWKEAGRGERDTIVLPGESQPWTVHFESHPQPDFSFKFYDQLLPAEDFRVVKLPHFKRKGRGASLVGLRENKGELPIEKFYPPHGITRPLTAFISQTGPREASIYLACPLLHEDVPGPSRVPLAADFSVAWAAFLERTGSLWRTGVTDVLTRKSDRPPQLYLMEPYDPDKQPLIMIHGLLSTALAWAKVSNEMWGDPEIQKRYQIWHYQYNTSAPSLYSSRQLRNQLKELRQLLDPEGDDYASRHITLLTHSMGGLVGKALVVEPRDTFWKAAFQVPPEQLKLSPEDRQKLTNAFEWKSEKAIGRIIFCNVPHRGSSYADNLIGKLGRLIAAPPRPFQEFYQRISADNPGVFTPAYAALGKGQLDSVSSLSPRQPTLQILDTLPPAHPVIYHSIIGTRGRKGPVEKSSDGVVTWQSSHFPRAVSEKLIPAGHGAFHHPEAIAEMKRILKLRDGQRE
;
A
#
# COMPACT_ATOMS: atom_id res chain seq x y z
N MET A 1 2.08 31.36 -20.92
CA MET A 1 1.48 30.40 -19.96
C MET A 1 0.77 29.19 -20.59
N ARG A 2 0.34 29.19 -21.88
CA ARG A 2 -0.32 28.02 -22.51
C ARG A 2 0.60 26.99 -23.18
N LEU A 3 1.77 27.40 -23.70
CA LEU A 3 2.75 26.46 -24.31
C LEU A 3 3.46 25.55 -23.29
N SER A 4 3.68 26.04 -22.07
CA SER A 4 4.30 25.26 -20.98
C SER A 4 3.42 24.08 -20.56
N SER A 5 2.09 24.22 -20.60
CA SER A 5 1.13 23.19 -20.21
C SER A 5 1.01 22.06 -21.23
N LEU A 6 1.19 22.35 -22.53
CA LEU A 6 1.20 21.33 -23.59
C LEU A 6 2.50 20.53 -23.62
N LEU A 7 3.66 21.19 -23.43
CA LEU A 7 4.94 20.50 -23.29
C LEU A 7 4.97 19.62 -22.02
N LEU A 8 4.29 20.09 -20.95
CA LEU A 8 4.12 19.38 -19.69
C LEU A 8 3.28 18.10 -19.85
N ALA A 9 2.14 18.19 -20.55
CA ALA A 9 1.35 17.01 -20.89
C ALA A 9 2.16 16.01 -21.73
N LEU A 10 2.94 16.49 -22.70
CA LEU A 10 3.72 15.63 -23.59
C LEU A 10 4.86 14.87 -22.86
N VAL A 11 5.54 15.49 -21.89
CA VAL A 11 6.59 14.82 -21.09
C VAL A 11 5.99 13.78 -20.14
N LEU A 12 4.83 14.07 -19.53
CA LEU A 12 4.10 13.09 -18.71
C LEU A 12 3.60 11.91 -19.58
N LEU A 13 3.08 12.17 -20.78
CA LEU A 13 2.63 11.14 -21.72
C LEU A 13 3.76 10.26 -22.30
N THR A 14 4.98 10.77 -22.39
CA THR A 14 6.11 10.04 -23.00
C THR A 14 7.02 9.34 -21.98
N CYS A 15 7.09 9.82 -20.73
CA CYS A 15 7.98 9.27 -19.69
C CYS A 15 7.24 8.56 -18.53
N LEU A 16 5.94 8.84 -18.33
CA LEU A 16 5.11 8.21 -17.30
C LEU A 16 3.92 7.35 -17.81
N PRO A 17 3.83 6.88 -19.08
CA PRO A 17 2.67 6.08 -19.48
C PRO A 17 2.53 4.79 -18.65
N SER A 18 3.60 4.36 -17.97
CA SER A 18 3.61 3.25 -17.02
C SER A 18 3.29 3.62 -15.55
N CYS A 19 3.19 4.90 -15.19
CA CYS A 19 2.77 5.35 -13.85
C CYS A 19 1.30 5.82 -13.82
N SER A 20 0.73 6.20 -14.97
CA SER A 20 -0.70 6.46 -15.08
C SER A 20 -1.45 5.15 -15.30
N LEU A 21 -1.62 4.37 -14.24
CA LEU A 21 -2.66 3.33 -14.24
C LEU A 21 -3.99 4.05 -14.45
N VAL A 22 -4.62 3.84 -15.62
CA VAL A 22 -6.06 4.10 -15.70
C VAL A 22 -6.67 3.20 -14.62
N PRO A 23 -7.36 3.75 -13.60
CA PRO A 23 -7.73 2.98 -12.43
C PRO A 23 -8.50 1.75 -12.87
N ALA A 24 -8.20 0.62 -12.24
CA ALA A 24 -8.99 -0.60 -12.42
C ALA A 24 -10.46 -0.27 -12.15
N GLN A 25 -11.34 -0.94 -12.87
CA GLN A 25 -12.77 -0.73 -12.76
C GLN A 25 -13.44 -2.05 -12.48
N ILE A 26 -14.50 -2.02 -11.67
CA ILE A 26 -15.50 -3.08 -11.69
C ILE A 26 -16.54 -2.72 -12.73
N LYS A 27 -16.91 -3.69 -13.56
CA LYS A 27 -18.11 -3.59 -14.37
C LYS A 27 -19.10 -4.58 -13.83
N ARG A 28 -20.23 -4.08 -13.34
CA ARG A 28 -21.39 -4.93 -13.09
C ARG A 28 -21.77 -5.60 -14.42
N MET A 29 -21.86 -6.92 -14.41
CA MET A 29 -22.12 -7.69 -15.62
C MET A 29 -23.57 -7.44 -16.06
N ALA A 30 -23.81 -7.21 -17.36
CA ALA A 30 -25.15 -6.86 -17.87
C ALA A 30 -26.22 -7.92 -17.54
N HIS A 31 -25.82 -9.18 -17.35
CA HIS A 31 -26.70 -10.25 -16.91
C HIS A 31 -26.99 -10.25 -15.40
N SER A 32 -26.32 -9.44 -14.57
CA SER A 32 -26.56 -9.45 -13.11
C SER A 32 -27.80 -8.64 -12.70
N ASN A 33 -28.16 -7.59 -13.45
CA ASN A 33 -29.46 -6.91 -13.28
C ASN A 33 -30.62 -7.71 -13.89
N ASP A 34 -30.35 -8.70 -14.76
CA ASP A 34 -31.34 -9.60 -15.38
C ASP A 34 -31.27 -11.04 -14.80
N HIS A 35 -30.40 -11.28 -13.82
CA HIS A 35 -30.30 -12.60 -13.19
C HIS A 35 -31.57 -12.85 -12.39
N ALA A 36 -32.21 -14.00 -12.60
CA ALA A 36 -33.43 -14.37 -11.89
C ALA A 36 -33.26 -14.24 -10.36
N LEU A 37 -32.05 -14.49 -9.85
CA LEU A 37 -31.69 -14.40 -8.44
C LEU A 37 -31.78 -12.97 -7.86
N ALA A 38 -31.33 -11.96 -8.60
CA ALA A 38 -31.37 -10.56 -8.12
C ALA A 38 -32.81 -10.08 -7.88
N HIS A 39 -33.77 -10.59 -8.65
CA HIS A 39 -35.20 -10.28 -8.51
C HIS A 39 -35.97 -11.28 -7.66
N SER A 40 -35.34 -12.38 -7.25
CA SER A 40 -35.98 -13.42 -6.44
C SER A 40 -36.30 -12.92 -5.04
N GLU A 41 -37.36 -13.50 -4.45
CA GLU A 41 -37.73 -13.27 -3.07
C GLU A 41 -36.71 -13.93 -2.10
N GLU A 42 -36.52 -13.34 -0.92
CA GLU A 42 -35.56 -13.83 0.08
C GLU A 42 -35.79 -15.31 0.47
N GLY A 43 -37.06 -15.74 0.54
CA GLY A 43 -37.40 -17.13 0.85
C GLY A 43 -36.98 -18.13 -0.23
N ALA A 44 -37.07 -17.75 -1.51
CA ALA A 44 -36.62 -18.58 -2.62
C ALA A 44 -35.09 -18.65 -2.67
N LEU A 45 -34.41 -17.52 -2.46
CA LEU A 45 -32.96 -17.46 -2.37
C LEU A 45 -32.41 -18.31 -1.23
N LEU A 46 -33.04 -18.27 -0.04
CA LEU A 46 -32.63 -19.10 1.09
C LEU A 46 -32.77 -20.60 0.79
N GLN A 47 -33.86 -21.01 0.15
CA GLN A 47 -34.06 -22.42 -0.20
C GLN A 47 -33.03 -22.90 -1.23
N LEU A 48 -32.75 -22.09 -2.25
CA LEU A 48 -31.72 -22.40 -3.25
C LEU A 48 -30.33 -22.42 -2.62
N ALA A 49 -30.02 -21.49 -1.71
CA ALA A 49 -28.75 -21.45 -0.97
C ALA A 49 -28.50 -22.67 -0.08
N LEU A 50 -29.57 -23.35 0.38
CA LEU A 50 -29.49 -24.58 1.17
C LEU A 50 -29.47 -25.85 0.32
N SER A 51 -29.59 -25.72 -1.00
CA SER A 51 -29.56 -26.84 -1.93
C SER A 51 -28.14 -27.21 -2.36
N GLU A 52 -28.00 -28.29 -3.13
CA GLU A 52 -26.74 -28.69 -3.78
C GLU A 52 -26.61 -28.12 -5.21
N ASP A 53 -27.44 -27.15 -5.59
CA ASP A 53 -27.44 -26.53 -6.91
C ASP A 53 -26.16 -25.71 -7.17
N GLU A 54 -25.74 -25.62 -8.44
CA GLU A 54 -24.58 -24.81 -8.83
C GLU A 54 -24.78 -23.31 -8.56
N GLU A 55 -26.04 -22.84 -8.52
CA GLU A 55 -26.40 -21.46 -8.19
C GLU A 55 -26.52 -21.21 -6.67
N ALA A 56 -26.35 -22.21 -5.81
CA ALA A 56 -26.58 -22.09 -4.36
C ALA A 56 -25.73 -20.98 -3.71
N ASP A 57 -24.44 -20.91 -4.05
CA ASP A 57 -23.54 -19.88 -3.52
C ASP A 57 -23.90 -18.48 -4.05
N HIS A 58 -24.34 -18.35 -5.31
CA HIS A 58 -24.77 -17.06 -5.87
C HIS A 58 -26.11 -16.61 -5.26
N ALA A 59 -27.02 -17.55 -5.02
CA ALA A 59 -28.27 -17.31 -4.31
C ALA A 59 -28.03 -16.86 -2.86
N LEU A 60 -27.07 -17.49 -2.17
CA LEU A 60 -26.64 -17.06 -0.84
C LEU A 60 -26.07 -15.64 -0.85
N ALA A 61 -25.27 -15.29 -1.86
CA ALA A 61 -24.72 -13.94 -1.99
C ALA A 61 -25.83 -12.88 -2.09
N HIS A 62 -26.81 -13.11 -2.98
CA HIS A 62 -27.95 -12.20 -3.14
C HIS A 62 -28.89 -12.18 -1.94
N PHE A 63 -29.03 -13.31 -1.22
CA PHE A 63 -29.76 -13.34 0.04
C PHE A 63 -29.13 -12.39 1.07
N VAL A 64 -27.80 -12.46 1.24
CA VAL A 64 -27.06 -11.58 2.17
C VAL A 64 -27.12 -10.12 1.73
N GLU A 65 -27.02 -9.84 0.43
CA GLU A 65 -27.18 -8.49 -0.14
C GLU A 65 -28.56 -7.90 0.21
N LYS A 66 -29.66 -8.60 -0.11
CA LYS A 66 -31.03 -8.15 0.17
C LYS A 66 -31.29 -7.97 1.66
N TRP A 67 -30.80 -8.89 2.49
CA TRP A 67 -30.90 -8.77 3.94
C TRP A 67 -30.23 -7.48 4.43
N LYS A 68 -29.05 -7.15 3.91
CA LYS A 68 -28.32 -5.93 4.25
C LYS A 68 -29.04 -4.67 3.77
N GLU A 69 -29.52 -4.66 2.53
CA GLU A 69 -30.27 -3.55 1.92
C GLU A 69 -31.59 -3.26 2.63
N ALA A 70 -32.25 -4.29 3.17
CA ALA A 70 -33.48 -4.15 3.94
C ALA A 70 -33.28 -3.49 5.33
N GLY A 71 -32.08 -2.97 5.64
CA GLY A 71 -31.76 -2.33 6.92
C GLY A 71 -31.71 -3.32 8.08
N ARG A 72 -31.60 -4.62 7.80
CA ARG A 72 -31.54 -5.69 8.81
C ARG A 72 -30.12 -6.04 9.22
N GLY A 73 -29.12 -5.31 8.73
CA GLY A 73 -27.70 -5.52 9.00
C GLY A 73 -27.29 -5.58 10.48
N GLU A 74 -28.10 -5.01 11.37
CA GLU A 74 -27.92 -5.02 12.83
C GLU A 74 -28.59 -6.20 13.54
N ARG A 75 -29.40 -6.99 12.83
CA ARG A 75 -30.18 -8.10 13.40
C ARG A 75 -29.43 -9.41 13.25
N ASP A 76 -29.06 -10.01 14.37
CA ASP A 76 -28.41 -11.32 14.39
C ASP A 76 -29.38 -12.48 14.09
N THR A 77 -30.69 -12.20 14.02
CA THR A 77 -31.72 -13.19 13.66
C THR A 77 -32.86 -12.53 12.90
N ILE A 78 -33.33 -13.21 11.85
CA ILE A 78 -34.52 -12.82 11.10
C ILE A 78 -35.48 -14.01 10.97
N VAL A 79 -36.76 -13.70 10.83
CA VAL A 79 -37.79 -14.68 10.50
C VAL A 79 -38.31 -14.37 9.11
N LEU A 80 -38.28 -15.35 8.21
CA LEU A 80 -38.75 -15.24 6.84
C LEU A 80 -40.01 -16.09 6.65
N PRO A 81 -41.01 -15.60 5.90
CA PRO A 81 -42.17 -16.41 5.56
C PRO A 81 -41.73 -17.61 4.70
N GLY A 82 -42.35 -18.77 4.96
CA GLY A 82 -42.18 -19.98 4.15
C GLY A 82 -43.55 -20.57 3.80
N GLU A 83 -43.61 -21.40 2.76
CA GLU A 83 -44.88 -21.93 2.22
C GLU A 83 -45.76 -22.64 3.25
N SER A 84 -45.15 -23.29 4.25
CA SER A 84 -45.85 -24.04 5.30
C SER A 84 -45.50 -23.57 6.72
N GLN A 85 -44.24 -23.22 6.96
CA GLN A 85 -43.74 -22.70 8.23
C GLN A 85 -42.63 -21.66 7.97
N PRO A 86 -42.48 -20.66 8.85
CA PRO A 86 -41.45 -19.64 8.69
C PRO A 86 -40.04 -20.23 8.89
N TRP A 87 -39.08 -19.65 8.20
CA TRP A 87 -37.65 -19.89 8.43
C TRP A 87 -37.13 -18.96 9.51
N THR A 88 -36.29 -19.49 10.39
CA THR A 88 -35.46 -18.69 11.31
C THR A 88 -34.03 -18.71 10.78
N VAL A 89 -33.45 -17.53 10.53
CA VAL A 89 -32.08 -17.41 10.01
C VAL A 89 -31.23 -16.61 10.96
N HIS A 90 -30.12 -17.20 11.40
CA HIS A 90 -29.15 -16.60 12.30
C HIS A 90 -27.94 -16.08 11.51
N PHE A 91 -27.46 -14.89 11.85
CA PHE A 91 -26.26 -14.27 11.27
C PHE A 91 -25.14 -14.28 12.30
N GLU A 92 -24.22 -15.22 12.13
CA GLU A 92 -23.14 -15.49 13.07
C GLU A 92 -21.92 -14.66 12.69
N SER A 93 -21.62 -13.65 13.51
CA SER A 93 -20.43 -12.81 13.34
C SER A 93 -19.25 -13.39 14.11
N HIS A 94 -18.05 -13.31 13.51
CA HIS A 94 -16.82 -13.57 14.26
C HIS A 94 -16.66 -12.54 15.40
N PRO A 95 -15.98 -12.88 16.52
CA PRO A 95 -15.76 -11.92 17.62
C PRO A 95 -14.92 -10.69 17.24
N GLN A 96 -14.07 -10.80 16.22
CA GLN A 96 -13.31 -9.66 15.71
C GLN A 96 -14.23 -8.75 14.86
N PRO A 97 -14.32 -7.44 15.15
CA PRO A 97 -15.28 -6.52 14.52
C PRO A 97 -15.24 -6.51 13.00
N ASP A 98 -14.05 -6.59 12.40
CA ASP A 98 -13.84 -6.52 10.94
C ASP A 98 -14.50 -7.68 10.17
N PHE A 99 -15.00 -8.71 10.85
CA PHE A 99 -15.74 -9.85 10.24
C PHE A 99 -17.17 -9.96 10.75
N SER A 100 -17.70 -8.91 11.35
CA SER A 100 -19.12 -8.79 11.60
C SER A 100 -19.85 -8.29 10.36
N PHE A 101 -21.03 -8.84 10.11
CA PHE A 101 -21.97 -8.29 9.11
C PHE A 101 -22.32 -6.82 9.38
N LYS A 102 -22.25 -6.38 10.66
CA LYS A 102 -22.55 -5.01 11.10
C LYS A 102 -21.47 -4.02 10.67
N PHE A 103 -20.23 -4.49 10.52
CA PHE A 103 -19.10 -3.64 10.19
C PHE A 103 -19.21 -3.01 8.82
N TYR A 104 -19.71 -3.73 7.82
CA TYR A 104 -19.79 -3.24 6.44
C TYR A 104 -21.07 -2.45 6.20
N ASP A 105 -21.01 -1.38 5.40
CA ASP A 105 -22.20 -0.65 4.96
C ASP A 105 -22.93 -1.44 3.84
N GLN A 106 -22.17 -2.10 2.97
CA GLN A 106 -22.68 -2.91 1.87
C GLN A 106 -21.96 -4.26 1.79
N LEU A 107 -22.71 -5.29 1.40
CA LEU A 107 -22.22 -6.63 1.08
C LEU A 107 -22.75 -6.98 -0.30
N LEU A 108 -21.86 -7.04 -1.28
CA LEU A 108 -22.24 -7.23 -2.69
C LEU A 108 -21.75 -8.59 -3.20
N PRO A 109 -22.54 -9.32 -4.02
CA PRO A 109 -22.08 -10.55 -4.67
C PRO A 109 -20.86 -10.28 -5.54
N ALA A 110 -19.72 -10.91 -5.25
CA ALA A 110 -18.51 -10.68 -6.04
C ALA A 110 -18.66 -11.18 -7.49
N GLU A 111 -19.49 -12.20 -7.71
CA GLU A 111 -19.73 -12.82 -9.01
C GLU A 111 -20.46 -11.90 -10.00
N ASP A 112 -21.20 -10.91 -9.50
CA ASP A 112 -21.88 -9.91 -10.32
C ASP A 112 -20.91 -8.94 -11.03
N PHE A 113 -19.64 -8.95 -10.62
CA PHE A 113 -18.66 -7.99 -11.07
C PHE A 113 -17.54 -8.65 -11.86
N ARG A 114 -17.21 -8.01 -12.98
CA ARG A 114 -16.00 -8.29 -13.74
C ARG A 114 -14.94 -7.24 -13.44
N VAL A 115 -13.73 -7.71 -13.13
CA VAL A 115 -12.56 -6.86 -12.98
C VAL A 115 -12.01 -6.47 -14.36
N VAL A 116 -11.73 -5.18 -14.55
CA VAL A 116 -11.18 -4.62 -15.79
C VAL A 116 -9.82 -3.97 -15.50
N LYS A 117 -8.82 -4.23 -16.37
CA LYS A 117 -7.42 -3.73 -16.29
C LYS A 117 -6.57 -4.27 -15.14
N LEU A 118 -7.09 -5.23 -14.38
CA LEU A 118 -6.31 -6.08 -13.47
C LEU A 118 -6.56 -7.55 -13.80
N PRO A 119 -5.57 -8.43 -13.56
CA PRO A 119 -5.83 -9.87 -13.52
C PRO A 119 -6.92 -10.18 -12.48
N HIS A 120 -7.75 -11.18 -12.74
CA HIS A 120 -8.82 -11.58 -11.84
C HIS A 120 -8.41 -12.86 -11.11
N PHE A 121 -8.20 -12.77 -9.79
CA PHE A 121 -7.80 -13.89 -8.95
C PHE A 121 -8.97 -14.36 -8.07
N LYS A 122 -9.33 -15.63 -8.25
CA LYS A 122 -10.36 -16.32 -7.48
C LYS A 122 -9.79 -17.61 -6.88
N ARG A 123 -10.34 -18.04 -5.75
CA ARG A 123 -10.13 -19.36 -5.17
C ARG A 123 -11.46 -20.11 -5.16
N LYS A 124 -11.48 -21.32 -5.72
CA LYS A 124 -12.62 -22.23 -5.54
C LYS A 124 -12.63 -22.75 -4.11
N GLY A 125 -13.80 -22.86 -3.52
CA GLY A 125 -13.98 -23.33 -2.15
C GLY A 125 -15.46 -23.30 -1.78
N ARG A 126 -15.75 -23.49 -0.49
CA ARG A 126 -17.11 -23.43 0.05
C ARG A 126 -17.53 -21.97 0.27
N GLY A 127 -18.77 -21.66 -0.13
CA GLY A 127 -19.45 -20.42 0.21
C GLY A 127 -19.46 -19.38 -0.90
N ALA A 128 -20.30 -18.38 -0.69
CA ALA A 128 -20.56 -17.26 -1.56
C ALA A 128 -19.47 -16.17 -1.41
N SER A 129 -18.78 -15.85 -2.51
CA SER A 129 -17.81 -14.73 -2.49
C SER A 129 -18.53 -13.39 -2.48
N LEU A 130 -18.18 -12.53 -1.52
CA LEU A 130 -18.76 -11.22 -1.30
C LEU A 130 -17.69 -10.11 -1.31
N VAL A 131 -18.15 -8.90 -1.57
CA VAL A 131 -17.38 -7.66 -1.39
C VAL A 131 -17.97 -6.90 -0.22
N GLY A 132 -17.20 -6.75 0.85
CA GLY A 132 -17.53 -5.84 1.94
C GLY A 132 -17.07 -4.43 1.60
N LEU A 133 -17.97 -3.46 1.64
CA LEU A 133 -17.67 -2.05 1.48
C LEU A 133 -18.14 -1.27 2.70
N ARG A 134 -17.28 -0.41 3.22
CA ARG A 134 -17.60 0.50 4.31
C ARG A 134 -16.93 1.86 4.09
N GLU A 135 -17.60 2.92 4.49
CA GLU A 135 -16.95 4.22 4.64
C GLU A 135 -15.99 4.19 5.82
N ASN A 136 -14.82 4.80 5.66
CA ASN A 136 -13.91 4.96 6.78
C ASN A 136 -14.33 6.21 7.57
N LYS A 137 -14.99 6.01 8.71
CA LYS A 137 -15.51 7.07 9.58
C LYS A 137 -14.56 7.40 10.73
N GLY A 138 -13.50 6.61 10.93
CA GLY A 138 -12.57 6.77 12.04
C GLY A 138 -13.19 6.38 13.38
N GLU A 139 -14.13 5.44 13.38
CA GLU A 139 -14.88 5.02 14.58
C GLU A 139 -14.02 4.13 15.49
N LEU A 140 -13.23 3.23 14.90
CA LEU A 140 -12.25 2.43 15.63
C LEU A 140 -10.85 3.06 15.57
N PRO A 141 -10.02 2.97 16.63
CA PRO A 141 -8.65 3.50 16.61
C PRO A 141 -7.79 3.03 15.43
N ILE A 142 -7.97 1.77 15.00
CA ILE A 142 -7.23 1.17 13.88
C ILE A 142 -7.59 1.79 12.52
N GLU A 143 -8.78 2.39 12.38
CA GLU A 143 -9.24 3.00 11.13
C GLU A 143 -8.41 4.20 10.70
N LYS A 144 -7.66 4.81 11.62
CA LYS A 144 -6.62 5.80 11.32
C LYS A 144 -5.60 5.26 10.31
N PHE A 145 -5.33 3.96 10.37
CA PHE A 145 -4.41 3.26 9.48
C PHE A 145 -5.12 2.58 8.32
N TYR A 146 -6.42 2.73 8.14
CA TYR A 146 -7.11 2.31 6.92
C TYR A 146 -7.24 3.45 5.92
N PRO A 147 -7.38 3.16 4.61
CA PRO A 147 -7.55 4.21 3.63
C PRO A 147 -8.78 5.09 3.93
N PRO A 148 -8.67 6.43 3.85
CA PRO A 148 -9.79 7.34 4.16
C PRO A 148 -10.90 7.28 3.10
N HIS A 149 -10.60 6.74 1.93
CA HIS A 149 -11.55 6.63 0.83
C HIS A 149 -12.58 5.51 1.02
N GLY A 150 -12.37 4.62 1.98
CA GLY A 150 -13.23 3.49 2.28
C GLY A 150 -12.43 2.25 2.67
N ILE A 151 -13.08 1.34 3.38
CA ILE A 151 -12.57 0.03 3.75
C ILE A 151 -13.26 -0.98 2.85
N THR A 152 -12.47 -1.75 2.13
CA THR A 152 -12.96 -2.83 1.27
C THR A 152 -12.30 -4.14 1.65
N ARG A 153 -13.07 -5.22 1.71
CA ARG A 153 -12.54 -6.55 2.01
C ARG A 153 -13.17 -7.61 1.10
N PRO A 154 -12.38 -8.57 0.59
CA PRO A 154 -12.95 -9.81 0.10
C PRO A 154 -13.53 -10.54 1.31
N LEU A 155 -14.72 -11.10 1.15
CA LEU A 155 -15.45 -11.82 2.18
C LEU A 155 -16.04 -13.09 1.57
N THR A 156 -16.39 -14.04 2.44
CA THR A 156 -17.06 -15.28 2.06
C THR A 156 -18.19 -15.52 3.04
N ALA A 157 -19.42 -15.60 2.54
CA ALA A 157 -20.55 -16.07 3.32
C ALA A 157 -20.74 -17.57 3.11
N PHE A 158 -21.01 -18.32 4.17
CA PHE A 158 -21.39 -19.72 4.04
C PHE A 158 -22.56 -20.05 4.96
N ILE A 159 -23.40 -20.97 4.52
CA ILE A 159 -24.63 -21.34 5.21
C ILE A 159 -24.54 -22.78 5.74
N SER A 160 -25.20 -23.00 6.87
CA SER A 160 -25.44 -24.33 7.43
C SER A 160 -26.87 -24.43 7.89
N GLN A 161 -27.57 -25.49 7.51
CA GLN A 161 -28.86 -25.81 8.11
C GLN A 161 -28.64 -26.39 9.50
N THR A 162 -29.17 -25.74 10.53
CA THR A 162 -29.03 -26.14 11.94
C THR A 162 -30.26 -26.86 12.47
N GLY A 163 -31.39 -26.76 11.75
CA GLY A 163 -32.63 -27.45 12.06
C GLY A 163 -33.61 -27.48 10.87
N PRO A 164 -34.80 -28.09 11.02
CA PRO A 164 -35.74 -28.27 9.90
C PRO A 164 -36.15 -26.97 9.18
N ARG A 165 -36.24 -25.85 9.91
CA ARG A 165 -36.52 -24.51 9.39
C ARG A 165 -35.60 -23.46 10.04
N GLU A 166 -34.37 -23.88 10.30
CA GLU A 166 -33.37 -23.06 10.97
C GLU A 166 -32.05 -23.15 10.21
N ALA A 167 -31.45 -21.99 9.92
CA ALA A 167 -30.17 -21.90 9.24
C ALA A 167 -29.29 -20.83 9.86
N SER A 168 -27.98 -21.07 9.87
CA SER A 168 -26.98 -20.11 10.30
C SER A 168 -26.09 -19.72 9.11
N ILE A 169 -25.93 -18.42 8.92
CA ILE A 169 -25.05 -17.82 7.92
C ILE A 169 -23.87 -17.20 8.65
N TYR A 170 -22.67 -17.53 8.18
CA TYR A 170 -21.42 -17.08 8.74
C TYR A 170 -20.70 -16.19 7.74
N LEU A 171 -19.88 -15.27 8.24
CA LEU A 171 -19.01 -14.41 7.43
C LEU A 171 -17.55 -14.65 7.79
N ALA A 172 -16.70 -14.83 6.78
CA ALA A 172 -15.26 -14.95 6.96
C ALA A 172 -14.51 -14.05 5.97
N CYS A 173 -13.29 -13.64 6.33
CA CYS A 173 -12.38 -13.01 5.39
C CYS A 173 -11.36 -14.04 4.87
N PRO A 174 -11.36 -14.35 3.56
CA PRO A 174 -10.45 -15.34 2.97
C PRO A 174 -8.98 -14.92 2.98
N LEU A 175 -8.67 -13.67 3.35
CA LEU A 175 -7.30 -13.19 3.57
C LEU A 175 -6.76 -13.59 4.95
N LEU A 176 -7.62 -13.81 5.96
CA LEU A 176 -7.20 -14.31 7.27
C LEU A 176 -7.38 -15.83 7.38
N HIS A 177 -8.50 -16.34 6.87
CA HIS A 177 -8.84 -17.75 6.95
C HIS A 177 -8.76 -18.39 5.56
N GLU A 178 -7.89 -19.38 5.41
CA GLU A 178 -7.84 -20.17 4.17
C GLU A 178 -9.03 -21.14 4.08
N ASP A 179 -9.35 -21.76 5.21
CA ASP A 179 -10.39 -22.77 5.35
C ASP A 179 -11.59 -22.23 6.15
N VAL A 180 -12.73 -22.89 5.97
CA VAL A 180 -13.94 -22.68 6.77
C VAL A 180 -13.60 -22.99 8.24
N PRO A 181 -13.97 -22.11 9.20
CA PRO A 181 -13.78 -22.39 10.61
C PRO A 181 -14.42 -23.74 11.02
N GLY A 182 -13.61 -24.67 11.52
CA GLY A 182 -14.06 -26.00 11.91
C GLY A 182 -12.94 -27.05 11.88
N PRO A 183 -13.25 -28.32 12.20
CA PRO A 183 -12.26 -29.40 12.26
C PRO A 183 -11.80 -29.88 10.87
N SER A 184 -12.58 -29.60 9.82
CA SER A 184 -12.27 -30.02 8.45
C SER A 184 -11.60 -28.88 7.69
N ARG A 185 -10.51 -29.20 6.97
CA ARG A 185 -9.83 -28.25 6.08
C ARG A 185 -10.55 -28.16 4.75
N VAL A 186 -11.63 -27.38 4.72
CA VAL A 186 -12.38 -27.06 3.51
C VAL A 186 -12.06 -25.63 3.12
N PRO A 187 -11.40 -25.37 1.97
CA PRO A 187 -11.05 -24.02 1.56
C PRO A 187 -12.28 -23.13 1.42
N LEU A 188 -12.18 -21.88 1.87
CA LEU A 188 -13.19 -20.85 1.59
C LEU A 188 -13.09 -20.43 0.13
N ALA A 189 -14.24 -20.28 -0.53
CA ALA A 189 -14.30 -19.59 -1.81
C ALA A 189 -13.81 -18.15 -1.62
N ALA A 190 -13.18 -17.56 -2.62
CA ALA A 190 -12.73 -16.18 -2.53
C ALA A 190 -12.65 -15.50 -3.89
N ASP A 191 -12.94 -14.20 -3.90
CA ASP A 191 -12.59 -13.29 -4.99
C ASP A 191 -11.74 -12.14 -4.44
N PHE A 192 -10.42 -12.21 -4.67
CA PHE A 192 -9.48 -11.23 -4.13
C PHE A 192 -9.45 -9.94 -4.93
N SER A 193 -9.83 -10.02 -6.21
CA SER A 193 -9.64 -8.91 -7.15
C SER A 193 -10.83 -7.97 -7.21
N VAL A 194 -12.06 -8.44 -7.00
CA VAL A 194 -13.24 -7.57 -7.07
C VAL A 194 -13.24 -6.53 -5.96
N ALA A 195 -12.98 -6.92 -4.71
CA ALA A 195 -12.92 -5.97 -3.59
C ALA A 195 -11.85 -4.89 -3.81
N TRP A 196 -10.68 -5.28 -4.33
CA TRP A 196 -9.62 -4.34 -4.68
C TRP A 196 -10.01 -3.41 -5.83
N ALA A 197 -10.63 -3.95 -6.88
CA ALA A 197 -11.10 -3.14 -8.00
C ALA A 197 -12.21 -2.16 -7.58
N ALA A 198 -13.10 -2.55 -6.66
CA ALA A 198 -14.12 -1.68 -6.09
C ALA A 198 -13.50 -0.50 -5.33
N PHE A 199 -12.47 -0.76 -4.52
CA PHE A 199 -11.70 0.30 -3.87
C PHE A 199 -11.03 1.24 -4.87
N LEU A 200 -10.39 0.68 -5.91
CA LEU A 200 -9.74 1.46 -6.95
C LEU A 200 -10.69 2.32 -7.76
N GLU A 201 -11.92 1.86 -7.97
CA GLU A 201 -12.95 2.65 -8.65
C GLU A 201 -13.45 3.80 -7.76
N ARG A 202 -13.72 3.53 -6.48
CA ARG A 202 -14.12 4.54 -5.49
C ARG A 202 -13.04 5.61 -5.28
N THR A 203 -11.77 5.21 -5.34
CA THR A 203 -10.63 6.16 -5.32
C THR A 203 -10.37 6.80 -6.68
N GLY A 204 -10.68 6.12 -7.78
CA GLY A 204 -10.48 6.55 -9.17
C GLY A 204 -11.34 7.76 -9.57
N SER A 205 -12.57 7.84 -9.06
CA SER A 205 -13.45 9.02 -9.23
C SER A 205 -12.86 10.26 -8.54
N LEU A 206 -12.26 10.08 -7.36
CA LEU A 206 -11.51 11.10 -6.61
C LEU A 206 -10.12 11.38 -7.21
N TRP A 207 -9.59 10.49 -8.05
CA TRP A 207 -8.34 10.71 -8.78
C TRP A 207 -8.52 11.68 -9.96
N ARG A 208 -9.68 11.74 -10.61
CA ARG A 208 -9.93 12.76 -11.66
C ARG A 208 -9.79 14.19 -11.10
N THR A 209 -10.06 14.37 -9.82
CA THR A 209 -9.78 15.60 -9.06
C THR A 209 -8.40 15.57 -8.34
N GLY A 210 -7.80 14.39 -8.16
CA GLY A 210 -6.48 14.17 -7.53
C GLY A 210 -5.25 14.29 -8.44
N VAL A 211 -5.36 14.07 -9.77
CA VAL A 211 -4.27 14.41 -10.73
C VAL A 211 -3.97 15.90 -10.65
N THR A 212 -5.04 16.69 -10.50
CA THR A 212 -4.92 18.10 -10.15
C THR A 212 -4.32 18.28 -8.77
N ASP A 213 -4.56 17.48 -7.72
CA ASP A 213 -3.89 17.68 -6.41
C ASP A 213 -2.40 17.29 -6.35
N VAL A 214 -1.94 16.33 -7.17
CA VAL A 214 -0.51 15.98 -7.29
C VAL A 214 0.25 17.04 -8.11
N LEU A 215 -0.42 17.65 -9.10
CA LEU A 215 0.14 18.72 -9.96
C LEU A 215 -0.14 20.15 -9.44
N THR A 216 -1.18 20.33 -8.64
CA THR A 216 -1.51 21.59 -7.98
C THR A 216 -0.83 21.60 -6.62
N ARG A 217 -0.41 22.79 -6.21
CA ARG A 217 0.41 23.06 -5.02
C ARG A 217 -0.32 22.79 -3.68
N LYS A 218 -1.25 21.82 -3.60
CA LYS A 218 -2.29 21.73 -2.56
C LYS A 218 -2.48 20.37 -1.88
N SER A 219 -1.71 19.32 -2.16
CA SER A 219 -1.80 18.11 -1.33
C SER A 219 -1.05 18.30 -0.01
N ASP A 220 -1.69 18.97 0.95
CA ASP A 220 -1.28 19.04 2.37
C ASP A 220 -1.52 17.71 3.11
N ARG A 221 -1.75 16.59 2.40
CA ARG A 221 -1.99 15.30 3.05
C ARG A 221 -0.72 14.84 3.77
N PRO A 222 -0.77 14.59 5.09
CA PRO A 222 0.38 14.10 5.82
C PRO A 222 0.79 12.73 5.28
N PRO A 223 2.09 12.37 5.36
CA PRO A 223 2.50 11.00 5.08
C PRO A 223 1.75 10.02 5.98
N GLN A 224 1.27 8.91 5.43
CA GLN A 224 0.44 7.94 6.13
C GLN A 224 0.74 6.51 5.67
N LEU A 225 0.84 5.60 6.63
CA LEU A 225 0.88 4.16 6.47
C LEU A 225 -0.57 3.65 6.47
N TYR A 226 -0.91 2.88 5.44
CA TYR A 226 -2.22 2.28 5.27
C TYR A 226 -2.13 0.76 5.27
N LEU A 227 -2.90 0.12 6.13
CA LEU A 227 -3.18 -1.30 6.14
C LEU A 227 -4.24 -1.59 5.07
N MET A 228 -3.88 -2.38 4.05
CA MET A 228 -4.80 -2.71 2.96
C MET A 228 -5.66 -3.93 3.27
N GLU A 229 -5.36 -4.62 4.37
CA GLU A 229 -5.95 -5.85 4.87
C GLU A 229 -6.20 -5.70 6.38
N PRO A 230 -7.03 -6.56 7.01
CA PRO A 230 -7.07 -6.67 8.46
C PRO A 230 -5.69 -7.06 8.99
N TYR A 231 -5.35 -6.59 10.20
CA TYR A 231 -4.11 -6.99 10.84
C TYR A 231 -4.13 -8.46 11.22
N ASP A 232 -3.05 -9.17 10.88
CA ASP A 232 -2.83 -10.56 11.24
C ASP A 232 -1.50 -10.66 12.02
N PRO A 233 -1.50 -11.06 13.30
CA PRO A 233 -0.29 -11.09 14.12
C PRO A 233 0.75 -12.12 13.61
N ASP A 234 0.32 -13.11 12.83
CA ASP A 234 1.15 -14.20 12.34
C ASP A 234 1.75 -13.95 10.94
N LYS A 235 1.34 -12.85 10.27
CA LYS A 235 1.81 -12.52 8.91
C LYS A 235 2.81 -11.38 8.89
N GLN A 236 3.81 -11.50 8.03
CA GLN A 236 4.82 -10.47 7.83
C GLN A 236 4.24 -9.24 7.09
N PRO A 237 4.37 -8.01 7.60
CA PRO A 237 4.06 -6.83 6.81
C PRO A 237 4.96 -6.69 5.58
N LEU A 238 4.33 -6.59 4.41
CA LEU A 238 4.94 -6.17 3.15
C LEU A 238 4.63 -4.68 2.93
N ILE A 239 5.54 -3.81 3.36
CA ILE A 239 5.36 -2.36 3.24
C ILE A 239 5.83 -1.90 1.86
N MET A 240 4.90 -1.43 1.05
CA MET A 240 5.16 -0.93 -0.29
C MET A 240 5.35 0.60 -0.29
N ILE A 241 6.52 1.07 -0.72
CA ILE A 241 6.92 2.49 -0.68
C ILE A 241 7.13 3.01 -2.10
N HIS A 242 6.24 3.91 -2.54
CA HIS A 242 6.25 4.45 -3.91
C HIS A 242 7.38 5.48 -4.15
N GLY A 243 7.62 5.78 -5.43
CA GLY A 243 8.61 6.76 -5.88
C GLY A 243 8.09 8.20 -6.00
N LEU A 244 8.91 9.05 -6.61
CA LEU A 244 8.65 10.46 -6.88
C LEU A 244 7.46 10.68 -7.84
N LEU A 245 6.65 11.72 -7.61
CA LEU A 245 5.46 12.05 -8.44
C LEU A 245 4.48 10.89 -8.62
N SER A 246 4.48 9.96 -7.66
CA SER A 246 3.62 8.77 -7.61
C SER A 246 2.77 8.78 -6.33
N THR A 247 1.84 7.84 -6.25
CA THR A 247 1.05 7.53 -5.05
C THR A 247 1.18 6.05 -4.69
N ALA A 248 0.64 5.68 -3.53
CA ALA A 248 0.49 4.29 -3.10
C ALA A 248 -0.23 3.42 -4.14
N LEU A 249 -1.16 3.99 -4.92
CA LEU A 249 -1.92 3.28 -5.95
C LEU A 249 -1.05 2.78 -7.11
N ALA A 250 0.18 3.26 -7.27
CA ALA A 250 1.13 2.65 -8.21
C ALA A 250 1.34 1.15 -7.89
N TRP A 251 1.13 0.72 -6.66
CA TRP A 251 1.22 -0.69 -6.29
C TRP A 251 -0.04 -1.50 -6.61
N ALA A 252 -1.06 -0.94 -7.27
CA ALA A 252 -2.34 -1.62 -7.44
C ALA A 252 -2.25 -2.96 -8.17
N LYS A 253 -1.52 -3.00 -9.29
CA LYS A 253 -1.30 -4.26 -10.02
C LYS A 253 -0.48 -5.25 -9.19
N VAL A 254 0.59 -4.78 -8.54
CA VAL A 254 1.48 -5.63 -7.74
C VAL A 254 0.74 -6.20 -6.55
N SER A 255 -0.06 -5.40 -5.83
CA SER A 255 -0.84 -5.84 -4.67
C SER A 255 -1.84 -6.92 -5.07
N ASN A 256 -2.56 -6.72 -6.18
CA ASN A 256 -3.48 -7.72 -6.72
C ASN A 256 -2.77 -9.04 -7.09
N GLU A 257 -1.58 -8.95 -7.69
CA GLU A 257 -0.75 -10.11 -8.02
C GLU A 257 -0.25 -10.86 -6.78
N MET A 258 0.03 -10.16 -5.68
CA MET A 258 0.44 -10.76 -4.41
C MET A 258 -0.75 -11.42 -3.69
N TRP A 259 -1.92 -10.79 -3.65
CA TRP A 259 -3.14 -11.41 -3.12
C TRP A 259 -3.58 -12.63 -3.92
N GLY A 260 -3.31 -12.64 -5.22
CA GLY A 260 -3.57 -13.78 -6.10
C GLY A 260 -2.58 -14.93 -5.97
N ASP A 261 -1.51 -14.80 -5.17
CA ASP A 261 -0.53 -15.86 -4.95
C ASP A 261 -0.72 -16.49 -3.55
N PRO A 262 -1.17 -17.75 -3.46
CA PRO A 262 -1.53 -18.37 -2.18
C PRO A 262 -0.37 -18.46 -1.18
N GLU A 263 0.87 -18.63 -1.64
CA GLU A 263 2.02 -18.72 -0.73
C GLU A 263 2.37 -17.36 -0.14
N ILE A 264 2.23 -16.30 -0.94
CA ILE A 264 2.49 -14.93 -0.49
C ILE A 264 1.37 -14.49 0.44
N GLN A 265 0.11 -14.75 0.09
CA GLN A 265 -1.05 -14.46 0.93
C GLN A 265 -0.95 -15.10 2.32
N LYS A 266 -0.41 -16.33 2.43
CA LYS A 266 -0.22 -16.99 3.73
C LYS A 266 0.86 -16.35 4.58
N ARG A 267 1.86 -15.72 3.96
CA ARG A 267 3.06 -15.22 4.65
C ARG A 267 3.04 -13.72 4.88
N TYR A 268 2.37 -12.96 4.02
CA TYR A 268 2.44 -11.51 3.98
C TYR A 268 1.07 -10.86 4.10
N GLN A 269 1.05 -9.69 4.74
CA GLN A 269 -0.03 -8.73 4.72
C GLN A 269 0.47 -7.41 4.10
N ILE A 270 -0.28 -6.85 3.15
CA ILE A 270 0.14 -5.73 2.32
C ILE A 270 -0.21 -4.41 2.97
N TRP A 271 0.80 -3.58 3.21
CA TRP A 271 0.63 -2.21 3.67
C TRP A 271 1.22 -1.24 2.66
N HIS A 272 0.56 -0.11 2.45
CA HIS A 272 1.05 0.95 1.55
C HIS A 272 1.51 2.16 2.36
N TYR A 273 2.68 2.69 2.03
CA TYR A 273 3.12 3.98 2.57
C TYR A 273 2.92 5.09 1.54
N GLN A 274 1.96 5.98 1.82
CA GLN A 274 1.70 7.19 1.04
C GLN A 274 2.46 8.36 1.66
N TYR A 275 3.24 9.09 0.87
CA TYR A 275 3.88 10.30 1.35
C TYR A 275 3.94 11.38 0.29
N ASN A 276 4.05 12.65 0.72
CA ASN A 276 4.25 13.73 -0.22
C ASN A 276 5.67 13.65 -0.76
N THR A 277 5.78 13.32 -2.04
CA THR A 277 7.06 13.19 -2.72
C THR A 277 7.82 14.49 -2.81
N SER A 278 7.24 15.67 -2.50
CA SER A 278 7.99 16.93 -2.39
C SER A 278 8.80 17.09 -1.11
N ALA A 279 8.49 16.31 -0.08
CA ALA A 279 9.23 16.35 1.17
C ALA A 279 10.58 15.62 1.02
N PRO A 280 11.63 16.05 1.75
CA PRO A 280 12.89 15.31 1.81
C PRO A 280 12.67 13.86 2.25
N SER A 281 13.41 12.91 1.66
CA SER A 281 13.26 11.48 1.95
C SER A 281 13.41 11.14 3.44
N LEU A 282 14.33 11.82 4.16
CA LEU A 282 14.51 11.64 5.61
C LEU A 282 13.29 12.10 6.42
N TYR A 283 12.58 13.15 5.98
CA TYR A 283 11.35 13.58 6.64
C TYR A 283 10.28 12.49 6.55
N SER A 284 10.07 11.94 5.35
CA SER A 284 9.13 10.83 5.13
C SER A 284 9.55 9.59 5.93
N SER A 285 10.84 9.27 5.96
CA SER A 285 11.38 8.16 6.76
C SER A 285 11.07 8.32 8.25
N ARG A 286 11.24 9.53 8.80
CA ARG A 286 10.88 9.84 10.19
C ARG A 286 9.40 9.64 10.46
N GLN A 287 8.53 10.13 9.56
CA GLN A 287 7.08 9.96 9.72
C GLN A 287 6.68 8.48 9.69
N LEU A 288 7.28 7.68 8.81
CA LEU A 288 7.05 6.24 8.78
C LEU A 288 7.53 5.55 10.07
N ARG A 289 8.71 5.89 10.61
CA ARG A 289 9.17 5.37 11.91
C ARG A 289 8.17 5.66 13.04
N ASN A 290 7.68 6.89 13.11
CA ASN A 290 6.72 7.30 14.13
C ASN A 290 5.40 6.51 14.01
N GLN A 291 4.92 6.32 12.78
CA GLN A 291 3.68 5.59 12.53
C GLN A 291 3.82 4.09 12.79
N LEU A 292 4.97 3.48 12.47
CA LEU A 292 5.24 2.09 12.83
C LEU A 292 5.33 1.90 14.35
N LYS A 293 5.83 2.90 15.09
CA LYS A 293 5.85 2.87 16.55
C LYS A 293 4.44 3.00 17.12
N GLU A 294 3.65 3.95 16.62
CA GLU A 294 2.25 4.15 17.04
C GLU A 294 1.39 2.91 16.74
N LEU A 295 1.54 2.34 15.54
CA LEU A 295 0.80 1.15 15.14
C LEU A 295 1.14 -0.06 16.02
N ARG A 296 2.43 -0.27 16.35
CA ARG A 296 2.85 -1.31 17.31
C ARG A 296 2.24 -1.10 18.69
N GLN A 297 2.25 0.13 19.21
CA GLN A 297 1.62 0.42 20.50
C GLN A 297 0.11 0.14 20.50
N LEU A 298 -0.55 0.28 19.36
CA LEU A 298 -1.97 0.01 19.21
C LEU A 298 -2.29 -1.49 19.08
N LEU A 299 -1.50 -2.22 18.29
CA LEU A 299 -1.81 -3.59 17.88
C LEU A 299 -1.07 -4.67 18.68
N ASP A 300 0.17 -4.38 19.09
CA ASP A 300 1.09 -5.31 19.75
C ASP A 300 1.88 -4.58 20.85
N PRO A 301 1.21 -4.21 21.97
CA PRO A 301 1.86 -3.49 23.06
C PRO A 301 2.94 -4.32 23.78
N GLU A 302 2.83 -5.65 23.76
CA GLU A 302 3.79 -6.57 24.38
C GLU A 302 5.00 -6.87 23.47
N GLY A 303 4.86 -6.67 22.16
CA GLY A 303 5.93 -6.81 21.18
C GLY A 303 6.22 -8.27 20.80
N ASP A 304 5.23 -9.17 20.96
CA ASP A 304 5.39 -10.61 20.76
C ASP A 304 4.78 -11.11 19.45
N ASP A 305 4.06 -10.29 18.70
CA ASP A 305 3.55 -10.66 17.39
C ASP A 305 4.71 -10.99 16.42
N TYR A 306 4.46 -11.92 15.50
CA TYR A 306 5.40 -12.17 14.40
C TYR A 306 5.46 -10.95 13.48
N ALA A 307 4.31 -10.34 13.20
CA ALA A 307 4.17 -9.18 12.34
C ALA A 307 4.98 -7.94 12.80
N SER A 308 5.11 -7.74 14.12
CA SER A 308 5.83 -6.57 14.67
C SER A 308 7.35 -6.73 14.62
N ARG A 309 7.85 -7.97 14.48
CA ARG A 309 9.27 -8.33 14.51
C ARG A 309 9.84 -8.70 13.13
N HIS A 310 8.98 -8.94 12.15
CA HIS A 310 9.37 -9.30 10.80
C HIS A 310 8.69 -8.38 9.80
N ILE A 311 9.46 -7.55 9.07
CA ILE A 311 8.95 -6.63 8.05
C ILE A 311 9.79 -6.78 6.78
N THR A 312 9.11 -6.81 5.63
CA THR A 312 9.74 -6.72 4.31
C THR A 312 9.33 -5.41 3.65
N LEU A 313 10.29 -4.68 3.10
CA LEU A 313 10.00 -3.50 2.28
C LEU A 313 10.05 -3.84 0.79
N LEU A 314 9.05 -3.40 0.04
CA LEU A 314 9.09 -3.35 -1.42
C LEU A 314 9.09 -1.88 -1.84
N THR A 315 10.14 -1.44 -2.52
CA THR A 315 10.37 0.00 -2.72
C THR A 315 10.63 0.31 -4.18
N HIS A 316 10.14 1.46 -4.63
CA HIS A 316 10.37 1.94 -5.99
C HIS A 316 11.03 3.32 -5.98
N SER A 317 12.05 3.50 -6.82
CA SER A 317 12.68 4.80 -7.06
C SER A 317 13.08 5.49 -5.75
N MET A 318 12.66 6.76 -5.53
CA MET A 318 12.94 7.48 -4.29
C MET A 318 12.43 6.78 -3.02
N GLY A 319 11.38 5.95 -3.11
CA GLY A 319 10.89 5.16 -2.00
C GLY A 319 11.93 4.21 -1.42
N GLY A 320 12.91 3.78 -2.23
CA GLY A 320 14.03 2.97 -1.75
C GLY A 320 14.98 3.73 -0.83
N LEU A 321 15.11 5.05 -1.00
CA LEU A 321 15.89 5.88 -0.08
C LEU A 321 15.17 6.06 1.25
N VAL A 322 13.83 6.16 1.22
CA VAL A 322 12.99 6.19 2.42
C VAL A 322 13.15 4.87 3.18
N GLY A 323 13.01 3.72 2.49
CA GLY A 323 13.19 2.41 3.10
C GLY A 323 14.60 2.18 3.64
N LYS A 324 15.64 2.56 2.89
CA LYS A 324 17.04 2.42 3.34
C LYS A 324 17.32 3.23 4.61
N ALA A 325 16.74 4.43 4.74
CA ALA A 325 16.90 5.26 5.94
C ALA A 325 16.32 4.61 7.21
N LEU A 326 15.40 3.64 7.09
CA LEU A 326 14.85 2.91 8.24
C LEU A 326 15.84 1.90 8.82
N VAL A 327 16.80 1.40 8.04
CA VAL A 327 17.71 0.31 8.48
C VAL A 327 19.13 0.76 8.79
N VAL A 328 19.42 2.05 8.63
CA VAL A 328 20.71 2.64 8.97
C VAL A 328 20.63 3.42 10.28
N GLU A 329 21.75 3.46 10.99
CA GLU A 329 21.93 4.36 12.13
C GLU A 329 22.84 5.52 11.72
N PRO A 330 22.35 6.76 11.73
CA PRO A 330 23.09 7.91 11.24
C PRO A 330 24.18 8.39 12.19
N ARG A 331 24.05 8.11 13.49
CA ARG A 331 24.84 8.74 14.55
C ARG A 331 24.85 10.27 14.36
N ASP A 332 26.02 10.90 14.29
CA ASP A 332 26.19 12.34 14.09
C ASP A 332 26.40 12.74 12.61
N THR A 333 26.38 11.78 11.68
CA THR A 333 26.79 12.02 10.28
C THR A 333 25.85 12.99 9.55
N PHE A 334 24.53 12.82 9.69
CA PHE A 334 23.58 13.79 9.11
C PHE A 334 23.59 15.12 9.86
N TRP A 335 23.86 15.11 11.17
CA TRP A 335 23.97 16.34 11.95
C TRP A 335 25.11 17.21 11.42
N LYS A 336 26.31 16.65 11.30
CA LYS A 336 27.50 17.34 10.77
C LYS A 336 27.36 17.81 9.33
N ALA A 337 26.52 17.13 8.54
CA ALA A 337 26.21 17.56 7.18
C ALA A 337 25.27 18.78 7.14
N ALA A 338 24.38 18.89 8.13
CA ALA A 338 23.38 19.95 8.21
C ALA A 338 23.86 21.18 8.98
N PHE A 339 24.54 20.97 10.12
CA PHE A 339 24.90 22.01 11.09
C PHE A 339 26.41 22.12 11.29
N GLN A 340 26.86 23.35 11.53
CA GLN A 340 28.24 23.69 11.88
C GLN A 340 28.49 23.68 13.39
N VAL A 341 27.42 23.61 14.20
CA VAL A 341 27.44 23.65 15.67
C VAL A 341 26.74 22.42 16.24
N PRO A 342 27.06 22.00 17.47
CA PRO A 342 26.39 20.88 18.13
C PRO A 342 24.95 21.24 18.58
N PRO A 343 24.06 20.25 18.84
CA PRO A 343 22.64 20.49 19.16
C PRO A 343 22.39 21.38 20.38
N GLU A 344 23.31 21.41 21.34
CA GLU A 344 23.20 22.17 22.58
C GLU A 344 23.35 23.67 22.34
N GLN A 345 24.04 24.07 21.28
CA GLN A 345 24.26 25.48 20.92
C GLN A 345 23.09 26.08 20.13
N LEU A 346 22.13 25.26 19.68
CA LEU A 346 20.94 25.75 18.99
C LEU A 346 19.92 26.30 20.00
N LYS A 347 19.45 27.51 19.71
CA LYS A 347 18.29 28.12 20.37
C LYS A 347 17.02 27.44 19.83
N LEU A 348 16.44 26.57 20.64
CA LEU A 348 15.29 25.73 20.29
C LEU A 348 14.27 25.70 21.43
N SER A 349 12.99 25.68 21.09
CA SER A 349 11.95 25.25 22.03
C SER A 349 12.13 23.76 22.39
N PRO A 350 11.61 23.28 23.53
CA PRO A 350 11.66 21.85 23.87
C PRO A 350 11.03 20.96 22.79
N GLU A 351 9.93 21.41 22.20
CA GLU A 351 9.24 20.70 21.11
C GLU A 351 10.11 20.59 19.85
N ASP A 352 10.75 21.70 19.45
CA ASP A 352 11.60 21.72 18.26
C ASP A 352 12.90 20.93 18.46
N ARG A 353 13.45 20.96 19.69
CA ARG A 353 14.58 20.10 20.08
C ARG A 353 14.22 18.63 19.88
N GLN A 354 13.07 18.19 20.40
CA GLN A 354 12.62 16.82 20.21
C GLN A 354 12.42 16.47 18.73
N LYS A 355 11.85 17.38 17.93
CA LYS A 355 11.66 17.18 16.49
C LYS A 355 12.99 17.05 15.73
N LEU A 356 14.00 17.84 16.07
CA LEU A 356 15.35 17.76 15.49
C LEU A 356 16.06 16.47 15.92
N THR A 357 16.04 16.13 17.21
CA THR A 357 16.59 14.87 17.72
C THR A 357 15.98 13.69 16.97
N ASN A 358 14.65 13.60 16.87
CA ASN A 358 13.98 12.51 16.13
C ASN A 358 14.30 12.50 14.62
N ALA A 359 14.71 13.65 14.05
CA ALA A 359 15.06 13.77 12.65
C ALA A 359 16.50 13.36 12.33
N PHE A 360 17.45 13.58 13.24
CA PHE A 360 18.89 13.37 13.02
C PHE A 360 19.46 12.19 13.83
N GLU A 361 18.87 11.88 14.98
CA GLU A 361 19.32 10.84 15.91
C GLU A 361 18.24 9.76 16.04
N TRP A 362 18.19 8.85 15.06
CA TRP A 362 17.28 7.71 15.12
C TRP A 362 18.03 6.38 15.22
N LYS A 363 17.32 5.37 15.71
CA LYS A 363 17.74 3.96 15.71
C LYS A 363 17.13 3.22 14.53
N SER A 364 17.83 2.20 14.05
CA SER A 364 17.29 1.38 12.97
C SER A 364 16.02 0.65 13.41
N GLU A 365 15.12 0.42 12.45
CA GLU A 365 13.97 -0.44 12.64
C GLU A 365 14.42 -1.89 12.52
N LYS A 366 14.58 -2.55 13.67
CA LYS A 366 15.11 -3.91 13.77
C LYS A 366 14.18 -4.95 13.14
N ALA A 367 12.88 -4.66 13.06
CA ALA A 367 11.91 -5.57 12.45
C ALA A 367 12.14 -5.74 10.94
N ILE A 368 12.79 -4.77 10.28
CA ILE A 368 13.03 -4.85 8.84
C ILE A 368 14.20 -5.78 8.55
N GLY A 369 13.89 -6.98 8.05
CA GLY A 369 14.88 -8.00 7.69
C GLY A 369 15.19 -8.09 6.19
N ARG A 370 14.30 -7.56 5.32
CA ARG A 370 14.44 -7.64 3.87
C ARG A 370 13.98 -6.37 3.16
N ILE A 371 14.71 -5.95 2.13
CA ILE A 371 14.34 -4.84 1.25
C ILE A 371 14.50 -5.24 -0.22
N ILE A 372 13.44 -5.07 -1.00
CA ILE A 372 13.42 -5.24 -2.46
C ILE A 372 13.44 -3.85 -3.10
N PHE A 373 14.54 -3.51 -3.75
CA PHE A 373 14.73 -2.24 -4.46
C PHE A 373 14.29 -2.38 -5.92
N CYS A 374 13.41 -1.50 -6.38
CA CYS A 374 13.04 -1.39 -7.79
C CYS A 374 13.46 -0.02 -8.33
N ASN A 375 14.42 0.01 -9.26
CA ASN A 375 14.86 1.25 -9.93
C ASN A 375 15.26 2.39 -8.98
N VAL A 376 15.89 2.07 -7.85
CA VAL A 376 16.21 3.04 -6.80
C VAL A 376 17.45 3.87 -7.20
N PRO A 377 17.46 5.20 -7.09
CA PRO A 377 18.64 6.00 -7.39
C PRO A 377 19.56 6.14 -6.17
N HIS A 378 20.26 5.07 -5.77
CA HIS A 378 21.10 5.07 -4.56
C HIS A 378 22.17 6.17 -4.55
N ARG A 379 22.65 6.58 -5.73
CA ARG A 379 23.68 7.61 -5.92
C ARG A 379 23.16 8.85 -6.66
N GLY A 380 21.84 8.96 -6.84
CA GLY A 380 21.22 10.00 -7.66
C GLY A 380 21.37 9.73 -9.16
N SER A 381 20.86 10.60 -10.03
CA SER A 381 20.99 10.44 -11.49
C SER A 381 21.67 11.66 -12.10
N SER A 382 22.73 11.44 -12.88
CA SER A 382 23.55 12.48 -13.52
C SER A 382 23.55 12.42 -15.06
N TYR A 383 22.77 11.53 -15.68
CA TYR A 383 22.87 11.32 -17.13
C TYR A 383 22.38 12.52 -17.95
N ALA A 384 23.03 12.74 -19.10
CA ALA A 384 23.04 13.94 -19.96
C ALA A 384 21.69 14.41 -20.54
N ASP A 385 20.58 13.72 -20.23
CA ASP A 385 19.21 14.17 -20.51
C ASP A 385 18.48 14.33 -19.17
N ASN A 386 18.59 15.52 -18.56
CA ASN A 386 18.11 15.92 -17.23
C ASN A 386 16.61 15.60 -16.95
N LEU A 387 16.20 14.33 -16.87
CA LEU A 387 14.80 13.97 -16.64
C LEU A 387 14.44 14.07 -15.16
N ILE A 388 15.28 13.60 -14.22
CA ILE A 388 15.03 13.80 -12.77
C ILE A 388 15.02 15.30 -12.43
N GLY A 389 15.99 16.07 -12.93
CA GLY A 389 16.02 17.52 -12.75
C GLY A 389 14.82 18.25 -13.38
N LYS A 390 14.32 17.80 -14.54
CA LYS A 390 13.08 18.31 -15.16
C LYS A 390 11.83 17.90 -14.39
N LEU A 391 11.77 16.66 -13.89
CA LEU A 391 10.70 16.16 -13.02
C LEU A 391 10.67 16.94 -11.70
N GLY A 392 11.82 17.39 -11.19
CA GLY A 392 11.92 18.23 -9.99
C GLY A 392 11.17 19.54 -10.09
N ARG A 393 11.26 20.20 -11.25
CA ARG A 393 10.51 21.43 -11.52
C ARG A 393 8.99 21.25 -11.46
N LEU A 394 8.50 20.00 -11.49
CA LEU A 394 7.08 19.65 -11.43
C LEU A 394 6.61 19.42 -10.00
N ILE A 395 7.53 19.35 -9.04
CA ILE A 395 7.25 19.02 -7.65
C ILE A 395 6.77 20.29 -6.94
N ALA A 396 5.69 20.15 -6.19
CA ALA A 396 5.19 21.21 -5.32
C ALA A 396 6.22 21.58 -4.25
N ALA A 397 6.03 22.70 -3.55
CA ALA A 397 6.85 22.99 -2.37
C ALA A 397 6.69 21.87 -1.31
N PRO A 398 7.67 21.69 -0.39
CA PRO A 398 7.51 20.82 0.77
C PRO A 398 6.24 21.14 1.57
N PRO A 399 5.69 20.22 2.38
CA PRO A 399 4.49 20.50 3.20
C PRO A 399 4.67 21.73 4.11
N ARG A 400 3.61 22.51 4.33
CA ARG A 400 3.67 23.73 5.18
C ARG A 400 4.27 23.49 6.57
N PRO A 401 3.93 22.41 7.30
CA PRO A 401 4.52 22.16 8.62
C PRO A 401 6.05 21.99 8.57
N PHE A 402 6.60 21.46 7.46
CA PHE A 402 8.04 21.36 7.28
C PHE A 402 8.66 22.73 6.98
N GLN A 403 8.02 23.54 6.13
CA GLN A 403 8.50 24.89 5.80
C GLN A 403 8.52 25.79 7.04
N GLU A 404 7.43 25.81 7.81
CA GLU A 404 7.30 26.60 9.05
C GLU A 404 8.33 26.19 10.10
N PHE A 405 8.51 24.88 10.27
CA PHE A 405 9.56 24.33 11.15
C PHE A 405 10.94 24.82 10.71
N TYR A 406 11.29 24.66 9.43
CA TYR A 406 12.59 25.08 8.92
C TYR A 406 12.82 26.60 9.09
N GLN A 407 11.83 27.41 8.71
CA GLN A 407 11.91 28.87 8.81
C GLN A 407 12.15 29.32 10.25
N ARG A 408 11.44 28.71 11.22
CA ARG A 408 11.63 28.99 12.64
C ARG A 408 13.05 28.66 13.10
N ILE A 409 13.55 27.46 12.82
CA ILE A 409 14.92 27.08 13.21
C ILE A 409 15.96 28.04 12.61
N SER A 410 15.79 28.39 11.33
CA SER A 410 16.73 29.27 10.62
C SER A 410 16.70 30.71 11.10
N ALA A 411 15.54 31.23 11.52
CA ALA A 411 15.41 32.58 12.04
C ALA A 411 16.04 32.70 13.44
N ASP A 412 15.85 31.70 14.30
CA ASP A 412 16.39 31.70 15.66
C ASP A 412 17.89 31.38 15.72
N ASN A 413 18.45 30.80 14.66
CA ASN A 413 19.84 30.33 14.60
C ASN A 413 20.54 30.78 13.30
N PRO A 414 20.83 32.08 13.13
CA PRO A 414 21.49 32.56 11.91
C PRO A 414 22.91 31.98 11.77
N GLY A 415 23.24 31.50 10.58
CA GLY A 415 24.60 31.06 10.23
C GLY A 415 25.00 29.65 10.70
N VAL A 416 24.11 28.92 11.37
CA VAL A 416 24.44 27.59 11.93
C VAL A 416 24.42 26.46 10.90
N PHE A 417 23.74 26.63 9.77
CA PHE A 417 23.66 25.61 8.73
C PHE A 417 24.92 25.59 7.87
N THR A 418 25.34 24.42 7.40
CA THR A 418 26.42 24.33 6.40
C THR A 418 25.99 25.05 5.11
N PRO A 419 26.91 25.53 4.25
CA PRO A 419 26.55 26.17 2.99
C PRO A 419 25.67 25.30 2.09
N ALA A 420 25.90 23.98 2.09
CA ALA A 420 25.09 23.00 1.37
C ALA A 420 23.65 22.95 1.92
N TYR A 421 23.47 22.99 3.25
CA TYR A 421 22.14 22.98 3.87
C TYR A 421 21.45 24.35 3.87
N ALA A 422 22.20 25.45 3.97
CA ALA A 422 21.65 26.81 3.91
C ALA A 422 21.05 27.13 2.52
N ALA A 423 21.56 26.50 1.47
CA ALA A 423 20.94 26.52 0.15
C ALA A 423 19.55 25.82 0.12
N LEU A 424 19.28 24.85 1.02
CA LEU A 424 17.95 24.26 1.19
C LEU A 424 16.96 25.31 1.69
N GLY A 425 17.38 26.11 2.66
CA GLY A 425 16.52 27.07 3.35
C GLY A 425 16.03 28.26 2.57
N LYS A 426 16.68 28.57 1.44
CA LYS A 426 16.29 29.67 0.55
C LYS A 426 15.17 29.27 -0.43
N GLY A 427 14.53 28.11 -0.23
CA GLY A 427 13.49 27.58 -1.12
C GLY A 427 14.01 27.12 -2.48
N GLN A 428 15.33 26.91 -2.60
CA GLN A 428 15.98 26.49 -3.84
C GLN A 428 16.03 24.96 -4.00
N LEU A 429 15.48 24.20 -3.05
CA LEU A 429 15.57 22.75 -2.99
C LEU A 429 14.19 22.10 -2.72
N ASP A 430 13.69 21.37 -3.73
CA ASP A 430 12.58 20.41 -3.66
C ASP A 430 13.13 18.98 -3.43
N SER A 431 12.29 17.96 -3.29
CA SER A 431 12.76 16.57 -3.12
C SER A 431 13.67 16.07 -4.25
N VAL A 432 13.56 16.59 -5.47
CA VAL A 432 14.49 16.23 -6.56
C VAL A 432 15.86 16.78 -6.32
N SER A 433 15.93 17.96 -5.76
CA SER A 433 17.21 18.50 -5.38
C SER A 433 17.87 17.69 -4.26
N SER A 434 17.09 17.00 -3.39
CA SER A 434 17.57 16.01 -2.40
C SER A 434 18.05 14.68 -3.03
N LEU A 435 17.62 14.40 -4.27
CA LEU A 435 18.08 13.29 -5.12
C LEU A 435 19.29 13.64 -5.99
N SER A 436 19.77 14.88 -5.93
CA SER A 436 20.99 15.26 -6.64
C SER A 436 22.19 14.46 -6.08
N PRO A 437 23.06 13.90 -6.95
CA PRO A 437 24.29 13.22 -6.52
C PRO A 437 25.22 14.09 -5.65
N ARG A 438 25.05 15.41 -5.69
CA ARG A 438 25.84 16.39 -4.91
C ARG A 438 25.28 16.63 -3.52
N GLN A 439 24.14 16.06 -3.16
CA GLN A 439 23.56 16.26 -1.83
C GLN A 439 24.27 15.42 -0.78
N PRO A 440 24.69 16.02 0.34
CA PRO A 440 25.29 15.30 1.45
C PRO A 440 24.41 14.14 1.95
N THR A 441 23.09 14.34 2.01
CA THR A 441 22.15 13.32 2.50
C THR A 441 22.19 12.03 1.68
N LEU A 442 22.27 12.13 0.36
CA LEU A 442 22.29 10.97 -0.53
C LEU A 442 23.62 10.23 -0.46
N GLN A 443 24.73 10.97 -0.40
CA GLN A 443 26.08 10.42 -0.26
C GLN A 443 26.25 9.69 1.08
N ILE A 444 25.73 10.28 2.17
CA ILE A 444 25.73 9.64 3.48
C ILE A 444 24.86 8.37 3.44
N LEU A 445 23.65 8.43 2.90
CA LEU A 445 22.80 7.24 2.79
C LEU A 445 23.45 6.14 1.95
N ASP A 446 24.17 6.43 0.86
CA ASP A 446 24.87 5.42 0.06
C ASP A 446 25.91 4.66 0.89
N THR A 447 26.72 5.40 1.65
CA THR A 447 27.88 4.90 2.38
C THR A 447 27.53 4.20 3.71
N LEU A 448 26.44 4.57 4.37
CA LEU A 448 26.06 3.98 5.66
C LEU A 448 25.78 2.45 5.54
N PRO A 449 26.44 1.61 6.36
CA PRO A 449 26.07 0.19 6.49
C PRO A 449 24.71 0.06 7.19
N PRO A 450 23.99 -1.07 7.03
CA PRO A 450 22.83 -1.30 7.88
C PRO A 450 23.29 -1.49 9.32
N ALA A 451 22.46 -1.08 10.28
CA ALA A 451 22.78 -1.23 11.71
C ALA A 451 22.53 -2.65 12.23
N HIS A 452 21.87 -3.50 11.44
CA HIS A 452 21.55 -4.89 11.73
C HIS A 452 21.53 -5.70 10.42
N PRO A 453 21.51 -7.05 10.47
CA PRO A 453 21.44 -7.86 9.25
C PRO A 453 20.17 -7.58 8.43
N VAL A 454 20.35 -7.16 7.18
CA VAL A 454 19.26 -6.92 6.21
C VAL A 454 19.62 -7.56 4.88
N ILE A 455 18.68 -8.32 4.31
CA ILE A 455 18.82 -8.91 2.97
C ILE A 455 18.30 -7.91 1.94
N TYR A 456 19.12 -7.62 0.93
CA TYR A 456 18.78 -6.68 -0.14
C TYR A 456 18.64 -7.43 -1.46
N HIS A 457 17.63 -7.06 -2.25
CA HIS A 457 17.45 -7.50 -3.63
C HIS A 457 17.29 -6.28 -4.53
N SER A 458 17.74 -6.35 -5.78
CA SER A 458 17.61 -5.27 -6.75
C SER A 458 16.91 -5.74 -8.03
N ILE A 459 15.95 -4.96 -8.50
CA ILE A 459 15.24 -5.14 -9.77
C ILE A 459 15.43 -3.85 -10.57
N ILE A 460 16.15 -3.92 -11.69
CA ILE A 460 16.64 -2.75 -12.44
C ILE A 460 16.14 -2.79 -13.89
N GLY A 461 15.46 -1.73 -14.31
CA GLY A 461 15.05 -1.51 -15.69
C GLY A 461 16.22 -1.09 -16.58
N THR A 462 16.28 -1.64 -17.79
CA THR A 462 17.36 -1.36 -18.76
C THR A 462 16.84 -0.90 -20.13
N ARG A 463 15.51 -0.83 -20.30
CA ARG A 463 14.80 -0.58 -21.57
C ARG A 463 15.15 -1.55 -22.70
N GLY A 464 15.79 -2.69 -22.40
CA GLY A 464 16.15 -3.71 -23.39
C GLY A 464 17.17 -3.26 -24.44
N ARG A 465 17.95 -2.20 -24.17
CA ARG A 465 18.95 -1.69 -25.11
C ARG A 465 20.15 -2.64 -25.18
N LYS A 466 20.62 -2.94 -26.38
CA LYS A 466 21.85 -3.71 -26.61
C LYS A 466 23.08 -2.91 -26.15
N GLY A 467 24.05 -3.56 -25.54
CA GLY A 467 25.32 -2.96 -25.10
C GLY A 467 25.66 -3.30 -23.65
N PRO A 468 26.76 -2.75 -23.12
CA PRO A 468 27.18 -2.97 -21.74
C PRO A 468 26.13 -2.49 -20.74
N VAL A 469 25.83 -3.30 -19.72
CA VAL A 469 24.81 -2.99 -18.70
C VAL A 469 25.15 -1.71 -17.94
N GLU A 470 26.44 -1.43 -17.76
CA GLU A 470 26.94 -0.23 -17.09
C GLU A 470 26.50 1.01 -17.86
N LYS A 471 26.34 0.95 -19.18
CA LYS A 471 25.87 2.11 -19.97
C LYS A 471 24.34 2.17 -20.07
N SER A 472 23.63 1.26 -19.42
CA SER A 472 22.17 1.17 -19.49
C SER A 472 21.47 2.09 -18.48
N SER A 473 20.19 2.33 -18.74
CA SER A 473 19.30 3.05 -17.83
C SER A 473 17.85 2.69 -18.11
N ASP A 474 17.02 2.85 -17.08
CA ASP A 474 15.56 2.70 -17.20
C ASP A 474 14.89 3.92 -17.87
N GLY A 475 15.68 4.91 -18.30
CA GLY A 475 15.24 6.19 -18.86
C GLY A 475 15.20 7.35 -17.85
N VAL A 476 15.34 7.06 -16.56
CA VAL A 476 15.34 8.03 -15.45
C VAL A 476 16.59 7.86 -14.58
N VAL A 477 16.89 6.62 -14.20
CA VAL A 477 17.99 6.22 -13.34
C VAL A 477 18.95 5.32 -14.12
N THR A 478 20.24 5.61 -14.03
CA THR A 478 21.27 4.76 -14.64
C THR A 478 21.45 3.47 -13.85
N TRP A 479 21.92 2.42 -14.53
CA TRP A 479 22.23 1.18 -13.84
C TRP A 479 23.25 1.40 -12.72
N GLN A 480 24.30 2.23 -12.88
CA GLN A 480 25.28 2.46 -11.79
C GLN A 480 24.67 3.07 -10.52
N SER A 481 23.59 3.85 -10.67
CA SER A 481 22.90 4.44 -9.53
C SER A 481 21.94 3.45 -8.88
N SER A 482 21.32 2.57 -9.66
CA SER A 482 20.45 1.50 -9.14
C SER A 482 21.17 0.25 -8.69
N HIS A 483 22.39 0.02 -9.15
CA HIS A 483 23.21 -1.08 -8.73
C HIS A 483 23.59 -0.90 -7.26
N PHE A 484 23.29 -1.93 -6.46
CA PHE A 484 23.54 -1.94 -5.03
C PHE A 484 24.45 -3.12 -4.67
N PRO A 485 25.76 -2.89 -4.44
CA PRO A 485 26.72 -3.98 -4.24
C PRO A 485 26.42 -4.94 -3.08
N ARG A 486 25.62 -4.50 -2.10
CA ARG A 486 25.19 -5.32 -0.96
C ARG A 486 23.95 -6.16 -1.24
N ALA A 487 23.36 -6.07 -2.45
CA ALA A 487 22.24 -6.90 -2.86
C ALA A 487 22.70 -8.34 -3.10
N VAL A 488 21.97 -9.31 -2.55
CA VAL A 488 22.25 -10.74 -2.74
C VAL A 488 21.72 -11.23 -4.09
N SER A 489 20.78 -10.51 -4.71
CA SER A 489 20.36 -10.75 -6.09
C SER A 489 20.13 -9.43 -6.84
N GLU A 490 20.37 -9.45 -8.15
CA GLU A 490 20.06 -8.35 -9.07
C GLU A 490 19.40 -8.90 -10.35
N LYS A 491 18.18 -8.46 -10.65
CA LYS A 491 17.45 -8.82 -11.85
C LYS A 491 17.31 -7.63 -12.79
N LEU A 492 17.85 -7.76 -14.00
CA LEU A 492 17.66 -6.79 -15.07
C LEU A 492 16.34 -7.06 -15.80
N ILE A 493 15.56 -6.00 -16.03
CA ILE A 493 14.26 -6.07 -16.69
C ILE A 493 14.33 -5.24 -17.97
N PRO A 494 13.90 -5.76 -19.14
CA PRO A 494 13.93 -5.02 -20.41
C PRO A 494 12.81 -3.95 -20.52
N ALA A 495 12.60 -3.18 -19.45
CA ALA A 495 11.57 -2.14 -19.34
C ALA A 495 12.16 -0.82 -18.80
N GLY A 496 11.38 0.26 -18.89
CA GLY A 496 11.76 1.59 -18.37
C GLY A 496 11.53 1.76 -16.87
N HIS A 497 11.47 3.00 -16.38
CA HIS A 497 11.38 3.28 -14.94
C HIS A 497 10.13 2.67 -14.24
N GLY A 498 9.07 2.39 -14.99
CA GLY A 498 7.90 1.63 -14.55
C GLY A 498 8.08 0.10 -14.56
N ALA A 499 9.32 -0.42 -14.63
CA ALA A 499 9.62 -1.84 -14.77
C ALA A 499 9.00 -2.71 -13.67
N PHE A 500 8.68 -2.16 -12.50
CA PHE A 500 8.02 -2.89 -11.41
C PHE A 500 6.61 -3.40 -11.77
N HIS A 501 5.99 -2.90 -12.85
CA HIS A 501 4.75 -3.45 -13.43
C HIS A 501 4.96 -4.56 -14.47
N HIS A 502 6.21 -4.77 -14.90
CA HIS A 502 6.56 -5.75 -15.92
C HIS A 502 6.36 -7.17 -15.37
N PRO A 503 5.81 -8.12 -16.15
CA PRO A 503 5.60 -9.49 -15.69
C PRO A 503 6.84 -10.15 -15.11
N GLU A 504 8.02 -9.97 -15.73
CA GLU A 504 9.28 -10.50 -15.19
C GLU A 504 9.68 -9.88 -13.84
N ALA A 505 9.39 -8.60 -13.61
CA ALA A 505 9.68 -7.96 -12.33
C ALA A 505 8.73 -8.47 -11.25
N ILE A 506 7.44 -8.63 -11.57
CA ILE A 506 6.44 -9.19 -10.66
C ILE A 506 6.80 -10.65 -10.32
N ALA A 507 7.21 -11.45 -11.30
CA ALA A 507 7.67 -12.82 -11.08
C ALA A 507 8.89 -12.86 -10.16
N GLU A 508 9.85 -11.94 -10.34
CA GLU A 508 11.01 -11.85 -9.46
C GLU A 508 10.63 -11.40 -8.03
N MET A 509 9.72 -10.44 -7.88
CA MET A 509 9.18 -10.07 -6.57
C MET A 509 8.51 -11.27 -5.89
N LYS A 510 7.67 -12.02 -6.60
CA LYS A 510 7.01 -13.23 -6.08
C LYS A 510 8.04 -14.26 -5.64
N ARG A 511 9.05 -14.54 -6.47
CA ARG A 511 10.13 -15.46 -6.15
C ARG A 511 10.88 -15.03 -4.88
N ILE A 512 11.25 -13.75 -4.77
CA ILE A 512 11.95 -13.21 -3.60
C ILE A 512 11.09 -13.35 -2.33
N LEU A 513 9.81 -13.01 -2.40
CA LEU A 513 8.89 -13.11 -1.26
C LEU A 513 8.67 -14.57 -0.83
N LYS A 514 8.83 -15.53 -1.73
CA LYS A 514 8.75 -16.97 -1.42
C LYS A 514 10.02 -17.55 -0.80
N LEU A 515 11.14 -16.83 -0.81
CA LEU A 515 12.36 -17.27 -0.12
C LEU A 515 12.12 -17.36 1.39
N ARG A 516 12.74 -18.34 2.06
CA ARG A 516 12.71 -18.45 3.52
C ARG A 516 13.54 -17.34 4.17
N ASP A 517 13.22 -17.02 5.43
CA ASP A 517 14.00 -16.05 6.20
C ASP A 517 15.44 -16.58 6.40
N GLY A 518 16.43 -15.73 6.12
CA GLY A 518 17.86 -16.09 6.23
C GLY A 518 18.47 -16.81 5.02
N GLN A 519 17.69 -17.20 4.00
CA GLN A 519 18.27 -17.75 2.77
C GLN A 519 18.88 -16.63 1.91
N ARG A 520 20.19 -16.74 1.70
CA ARG A 520 20.92 -16.10 0.58
C ARG A 520 20.92 -17.10 -0.56
N GLU A 521 20.83 -16.60 -1.80
CA GLU A 521 20.92 -17.46 -3.00
C GLU A 521 22.19 -18.30 -3.03
#